data_AF-A0ABD5SDB3-F1
#
_entry.id   AF-A0ABD5SDB3-F1
#
_cell.length_a   1.000
_cell.length_b   1.000
_cell.length_c   1.000
_cell.angle_alpha   90.00
_cell.angle_beta   90.00
_cell.angle_gamma   90.00
#
_symmetry.space_group_name_H-M   'P 1'
#
loop_
_entity.id
_entity.type
_entity.pdbx_description
1 polymer ?
#
loop_
_entity_poly.entity_id
_entity_poly.type
_entity_poly.pdbx_seq_one_letter_code
_entity_poly.pdbx_strand_id
1 'polypeptide(L)'
;MRTSFNIPDDVLDEFDRTWQAEGFESRSRAVREAMQEYIESHTQLEAVSGDVTATLAFDYRHEDVIRELHGVQHDFQDVITTTSHTHEGDWCLETVFCRGEAARVRELVYRLRDFDAVGRVTVLFLRS
;
A
#
# COMPACT_ATOMS: atom_id res chain seq x y z
N MET A 1 -24.08 10.84 -10.99
CA MET A 1 -23.23 10.87 -12.20
C MET A 1 -22.92 9.43 -12.58
N ARG A 2 -22.94 9.06 -13.86
CA ARG A 2 -22.55 7.73 -14.34
C ARG A 2 -21.23 7.85 -15.10
N THR A 3 -20.25 7.05 -14.71
CA THR A 3 -18.90 7.03 -15.30
C THR A 3 -18.58 5.60 -15.73
N SER A 4 -17.83 5.45 -16.82
CA SER A 4 -17.31 4.18 -17.33
C SER A 4 -15.79 4.15 -17.22
N PHE A 5 -15.24 3.00 -16.87
CA PHE A 5 -13.80 2.76 -16.74
C PHE A 5 -13.41 1.62 -17.69
N ASN A 6 -12.19 1.68 -18.23
CA ASN A 6 -11.57 0.51 -18.85
C ASN A 6 -10.82 -0.25 -17.76
N ILE A 7 -11.18 -1.51 -17.57
CA ILE A 7 -10.61 -2.40 -16.56
C ILE A 7 -10.35 -3.75 -17.25
N PRO A 8 -9.19 -4.39 -17.03
CA PRO A 8 -8.95 -5.76 -17.49
C PRO A 8 -10.03 -6.74 -16.99
N ASP A 9 -10.43 -7.69 -17.84
CA ASP A 9 -11.53 -8.61 -17.53
C ASP A 9 -11.24 -9.47 -16.29
N ASP A 10 -10.00 -9.91 -16.12
CA ASP A 10 -9.54 -10.70 -14.98
C ASP A 10 -9.67 -9.92 -13.65
N VAL A 11 -9.33 -8.64 -13.65
CA VAL A 11 -9.48 -7.76 -12.48
C VAL A 11 -10.96 -7.53 -12.16
N LEU A 12 -11.81 -7.35 -13.17
CA LEU A 12 -13.25 -7.18 -12.96
C LEU A 12 -13.89 -8.45 -12.39
N ASP A 13 -13.49 -9.63 -12.90
CA ASP A 13 -13.97 -10.93 -12.44
C ASP A 13 -13.54 -11.22 -10.99
N GLU A 14 -12.32 -10.84 -10.61
CA GLU A 14 -11.86 -10.94 -9.23
C GLU A 14 -12.61 -9.98 -8.31
N PHE A 15 -12.77 -8.71 -8.71
CA PHE A 15 -13.55 -7.74 -7.96
C PHE A 15 -14.98 -8.22 -7.71
N ASP A 16 -15.61 -8.80 -8.74
CA ASP A 16 -16.98 -9.32 -8.65
C ASP A 16 -17.13 -10.48 -7.67
N ARG A 17 -16.17 -11.40 -7.67
CA ARG A 17 -16.15 -12.50 -6.69
C ARG A 17 -16.01 -11.97 -5.27
N THR A 18 -15.16 -10.98 -5.07
CA THR A 18 -14.88 -10.38 -3.74
C THR A 18 -16.12 -9.73 -3.16
N TRP A 19 -16.76 -8.78 -3.85
CA TRP A 19 -17.89 -8.06 -3.24
C TRP A 19 -19.12 -8.94 -3.04
N GLN A 20 -19.31 -9.97 -3.88
CA GLN A 20 -20.37 -10.95 -3.71
C GLN A 20 -20.15 -11.80 -2.46
N ALA A 21 -18.91 -12.19 -2.19
CA ALA A 21 -18.55 -12.93 -0.97
C ALA A 21 -18.71 -12.08 0.29
N GLU A 22 -18.46 -10.77 0.20
CA GLU A 22 -18.70 -9.80 1.29
C GLU A 22 -20.19 -9.47 1.50
N GLY A 23 -21.06 -9.90 0.58
CA GLY A 23 -22.51 -9.73 0.68
C GLY A 23 -23.01 -8.33 0.33
N PHE A 24 -22.25 -7.55 -0.45
CA PHE A 24 -22.72 -6.26 -0.92
C PHE A 24 -23.95 -6.38 -1.82
N GLU A 25 -24.87 -5.42 -1.75
CA GLU A 25 -26.13 -5.45 -2.50
C GLU A 25 -25.95 -5.22 -4.01
N SER A 26 -24.82 -4.65 -4.43
CA SER A 26 -24.49 -4.40 -5.83
C SER A 26 -23.02 -4.06 -6.04
N ARG A 27 -22.52 -4.31 -7.26
CA ARG A 27 -21.21 -3.83 -7.73
C ARG A 27 -21.02 -2.33 -7.50
N SER A 28 -22.05 -1.51 -7.73
CA SER A 28 -21.99 -0.06 -7.52
C SER A 28 -21.83 0.35 -6.04
N ARG A 29 -22.25 -0.48 -5.08
CA ARG A 29 -21.97 -0.23 -3.65
C ARG A 29 -20.52 -0.59 -3.34
N ALA A 30 -20.04 -1.73 -3.82
CA ALA A 30 -18.66 -2.17 -3.67
C ALA A 30 -17.66 -1.17 -4.26
N VAL A 31 -17.92 -0.68 -5.49
CA VAL A 31 -17.06 0.34 -6.13
C VAL A 31 -17.01 1.62 -5.30
N ARG A 32 -18.13 2.05 -4.71
CA ARG A 32 -18.15 3.23 -3.83
C ARG A 32 -17.33 3.01 -2.56
N GLU A 33 -17.42 1.82 -1.97
CA GLU A 33 -16.61 1.46 -0.80
C GLU A 33 -15.12 1.46 -1.15
N ALA A 34 -14.74 0.79 -2.24
CA ALA A 34 -13.35 0.78 -2.71
C ALA A 34 -12.82 2.19 -3.02
N MET A 35 -13.63 3.06 -3.61
CA MET A 35 -13.27 4.46 -3.82
C MET A 35 -13.11 5.23 -2.50
N GLN A 36 -13.96 4.99 -1.51
CA GLN A 36 -13.84 5.59 -0.18
C GLN A 36 -12.57 5.12 0.53
N GLU A 37 -12.29 3.82 0.55
CA GLU A 37 -11.03 3.29 1.09
C GLU A 37 -9.81 3.85 0.37
N TYR A 38 -9.87 3.99 -0.95
CA TYR A 38 -8.81 4.64 -1.72
C TYR A 38 -8.63 6.09 -1.27
N ILE A 39 -9.72 6.87 -1.19
CA ILE A 39 -9.66 8.27 -0.75
C ILE A 39 -9.15 8.38 0.69
N GLU A 40 -9.65 7.58 1.62
CA GLU A 40 -9.27 7.62 3.03
C GLU A 40 -7.79 7.27 3.22
N SER A 41 -7.31 6.22 2.56
CA SER A 41 -5.90 5.82 2.62
C SER A 41 -4.95 6.87 2.07
N HIS A 42 -5.38 7.67 1.07
CA HIS A 42 -4.58 8.76 0.53
C HIS A 42 -4.75 10.07 1.31
N THR A 43 -5.97 10.38 1.78
CA THR A 43 -6.25 11.59 2.56
C THR A 43 -5.58 11.51 3.93
N GLN A 44 -5.56 10.36 4.59
CA GLN A 44 -4.82 10.18 5.84
C GLN A 44 -3.32 10.34 5.63
N LEU A 45 -2.76 9.77 4.56
CA LEU A 45 -1.35 9.93 4.22
C LEU A 45 -0.98 11.40 3.94
N GLU A 46 -1.85 12.14 3.25
CA GLU A 46 -1.66 13.55 2.90
C GLU A 46 -1.92 14.51 4.08
N ALA A 47 -2.85 14.17 4.98
CA ALA A 47 -3.21 15.00 6.13
C ALA A 47 -2.17 14.98 7.26
N VAL A 48 -1.28 14.00 7.25
CA VAL A 48 -0.23 13.86 8.26
C VAL A 48 0.91 14.86 7.99
N SER A 49 1.33 15.57 9.03
CA SER A 49 2.35 16.63 8.98
C SER A 49 3.26 16.59 10.21
N GLY A 50 4.46 17.16 10.09
CA GLY A 50 5.45 17.20 11.18
C GLY A 50 6.20 15.89 11.35
N ASP A 51 6.80 15.67 12.51
CA ASP A 51 7.47 14.41 12.83
C ASP A 51 6.46 13.32 13.20
N VAL A 52 6.59 12.17 12.55
CA VAL A 52 5.66 11.05 12.68
C VAL A 52 6.39 9.79 13.12
N THR A 53 5.63 8.84 13.65
CA THR A 53 6.04 7.45 13.78
C THR A 53 5.02 6.59 13.05
N ALA A 54 5.48 5.73 12.16
CA ALA A 54 4.63 4.92 11.32
C ALA A 54 5.20 3.51 11.13
N THR A 55 4.34 2.58 10.72
CA THR A 55 4.77 1.29 10.18
C THR A 55 4.15 1.10 8.80
N LEU A 56 4.96 0.55 7.89
CA LEU A 56 4.60 0.17 6.54
C LEU A 56 4.61 -1.36 6.46
N ALA A 57 3.60 -1.97 5.87
CA ALA A 57 3.59 -3.42 5.63
C ALA A 57 3.22 -3.71 4.18
N PHE A 58 3.99 -4.58 3.53
CA PHE A 58 3.78 -4.97 2.14
C PHE A 58 4.42 -6.33 1.85
N ASP A 59 3.89 -7.03 0.86
CA ASP A 59 4.50 -8.23 0.30
C ASP A 59 5.11 -7.95 -1.09
N TYR A 60 6.03 -8.80 -1.51
CA TYR A 60 6.60 -8.75 -2.86
C TYR A 60 7.17 -10.10 -3.28
N ARG A 61 7.32 -10.32 -4.58
CA ARG A 61 8.01 -11.50 -5.12
C ARG A 61 9.52 -11.27 -5.14
N HIS A 62 10.27 -12.15 -4.47
CA HIS A 62 11.67 -11.92 -4.13
C HIS A 62 12.57 -11.65 -5.35
N GLU A 63 12.53 -12.54 -6.34
CA GLU A 63 13.40 -12.48 -7.51
C GLU A 63 13.07 -11.29 -8.43
N ASP A 64 11.84 -10.78 -8.37
CA ASP A 64 11.34 -9.77 -9.29
C ASP A 64 11.88 -8.36 -8.95
N VAL A 65 12.15 -8.04 -7.67
CA VAL A 65 12.33 -6.62 -7.26
C VAL A 65 13.35 -6.35 -6.14
N ILE A 66 13.90 -7.37 -5.47
CA ILE A 66 14.62 -7.15 -4.20
C ILE A 66 15.78 -6.14 -4.26
N ARG A 67 16.57 -6.11 -5.33
CA ARG A 67 17.72 -5.18 -5.41
C ARG A 67 17.28 -3.72 -5.48
N GLU A 68 16.28 -3.45 -6.30
CA GLU A 68 15.77 -2.09 -6.48
C GLU A 68 14.99 -1.63 -5.25
N LEU A 69 14.21 -2.55 -4.66
CA LEU A 69 13.49 -2.32 -3.40
C LEU A 69 14.44 -1.94 -2.26
N HIS A 70 15.51 -2.72 -2.05
CA HIS A 70 16.54 -2.40 -1.05
C HIS A 70 17.26 -1.08 -1.38
N GLY A 71 17.49 -0.78 -2.66
CA GLY A 71 18.06 0.50 -3.09
C GLY A 71 17.20 1.67 -2.62
N VAL A 72 15.88 1.60 -2.84
CA VAL A 72 14.93 2.59 -2.33
C VAL A 72 15.02 2.67 -0.80
N GLN A 73 14.94 1.55 -0.08
CA GLN A 73 15.00 1.57 1.38
C GLN A 73 16.30 2.20 1.92
N HIS A 74 17.43 1.94 1.25
CA HIS A 74 18.71 2.57 1.60
C HIS A 74 18.70 4.10 1.42
N ASP A 75 18.01 4.61 0.39
CA ASP A 75 17.83 6.05 0.19
C ASP A 75 17.02 6.70 1.32
N PHE A 76 16.15 5.93 1.99
CA PHE A 76 15.28 6.37 3.09
C PHE A 76 15.74 5.91 4.48
N GLN A 77 17.01 5.48 4.63
CA GLN A 77 17.57 5.05 5.92
C GLN A 77 17.54 6.15 7.00
N ASP A 78 17.36 7.41 6.60
CA ASP A 78 17.19 8.56 7.49
C ASP A 78 15.86 8.52 8.26
N VAL A 79 14.83 7.88 7.70
CA VAL A 79 13.51 7.73 8.34
C VAL A 79 13.17 6.29 8.69
N ILE A 80 13.84 5.29 8.10
CA ILE A 80 13.66 3.87 8.45
C ILE A 80 14.44 3.54 9.72
N THR A 81 13.71 3.15 10.77
CA THR A 81 14.30 2.78 12.06
C THR A 81 14.57 1.29 12.18
N THR A 82 13.72 0.45 11.59
CA THR A 82 13.84 -1.02 11.67
C THR A 82 13.06 -1.64 10.53
N THR A 83 13.58 -2.74 9.99
CA THR A 83 12.90 -3.58 9.02
C THR A 83 12.79 -4.99 9.59
N SER A 84 11.61 -5.59 9.47
CA SER A 84 11.34 -7.00 9.75
C SER A 84 10.92 -7.68 8.46
N HIS A 85 11.57 -8.78 8.11
CA HIS A 85 11.40 -9.47 6.83
C HIS A 85 11.19 -10.97 7.06
N THR A 86 10.21 -11.56 6.40
CA THR A 86 9.90 -12.99 6.45
C THR A 86 9.77 -13.55 5.03
N HIS A 87 10.41 -14.70 4.79
CA HIS A 87 10.30 -15.43 3.53
C HIS A 87 9.21 -16.49 3.62
N GLU A 88 8.35 -16.57 2.60
CA GLU A 88 7.33 -17.61 2.40
C GLU A 88 7.33 -18.05 0.94
N GLY A 89 8.08 -19.11 0.63
CA GLY A 89 8.32 -19.54 -0.75
C GLY A 89 8.99 -18.44 -1.58
N ASP A 90 8.39 -18.09 -2.72
CA ASP A 90 8.87 -17.01 -3.61
C ASP A 90 8.47 -15.60 -3.14
N TRP A 91 7.64 -15.52 -2.10
CA TRP A 91 7.13 -14.27 -1.56
C TRP A 91 7.90 -13.85 -0.32
N CYS A 92 7.98 -12.54 -0.15
CA CYS A 92 8.52 -11.90 1.03
C CYS A 92 7.45 -11.02 1.64
N LEU A 93 7.27 -11.09 2.95
CA LEU A 93 6.48 -10.14 3.72
C LEU A 93 7.43 -9.25 4.50
N GLU A 94 7.28 -7.94 4.34
CA GLU A 94 8.15 -6.96 4.97
C GLU A 94 7.35 -5.94 5.78
N THR A 95 7.88 -5.58 6.95
CA THR A 95 7.37 -4.52 7.80
C THR A 95 8.49 -3.52 8.09
N VAL A 96 8.26 -2.26 7.74
CA VAL A 96 9.22 -1.16 7.86
C VAL A 96 8.72 -0.15 8.88
N PHE A 97 9.44 -0.01 9.99
CA PHE A 97 9.16 0.96 11.03
C PHE A 97 9.87 2.27 10.72
N CYS A 98 9.10 3.37 10.67
CA CYS A 98 9.59 4.68 10.26
C CYS A 98 9.41 5.72 11.39
N ARG A 99 10.37 6.65 11.49
CA ARG A 99 10.28 7.85 12.32
C ARG A 99 10.98 9.02 11.63
N GLY A 100 10.28 10.13 11.46
CA GLY A 100 10.84 11.33 10.84
C GLY A 100 9.76 12.23 10.25
N GLU A 101 10.15 13.13 9.36
CA GLU A 101 9.25 14.11 8.74
C GLU A 101 8.20 13.42 7.85
N ALA A 102 6.94 13.86 7.96
CA ALA A 102 5.80 13.22 7.31
C ALA A 102 5.91 13.19 5.78
N ALA A 103 6.43 14.24 5.13
CA ALA A 103 6.60 14.24 3.69
C ALA A 103 7.67 13.23 3.26
N ARG A 104 8.76 13.06 4.02
CA ARG A 104 9.78 12.04 3.76
C ARG A 104 9.25 10.61 3.90
N VAL A 105 8.45 10.32 4.94
CA VAL A 105 7.79 9.01 5.11
C VAL A 105 6.77 8.77 3.98
N ARG A 106 6.04 9.81 3.56
CA ARG A 106 5.09 9.73 2.44
C ARG A 106 5.79 9.48 1.11
N GLU A 107 6.94 10.11 0.87
CA GLU A 107 7.75 9.85 -0.32
C GLU A 107 8.19 8.38 -0.39
N LEU A 108 8.65 7.80 0.74
CA LEU A 108 8.96 6.37 0.83
C LEU A 108 7.74 5.51 0.45
N VAL A 109 6.56 5.81 1.01
CA VAL A 109 5.32 5.07 0.69
C VAL A 109 5.04 5.09 -0.81
N TYR A 110 5.18 6.24 -1.47
CA TYR A 110 4.94 6.35 -2.91
C TYR A 110 6.00 5.61 -3.73
N ARG A 111 7.27 5.67 -3.34
CA ARG A 111 8.33 4.90 -4.00
C ARG A 111 8.12 3.39 -3.88
N LEU A 112 7.61 2.90 -2.75
CA LEU A 112 7.29 1.49 -2.56
C LEU A 112 6.08 1.05 -3.40
N ARG A 113 5.07 1.92 -3.55
CA ARG A 113 3.86 1.66 -4.36
C ARG A 113 4.10 1.68 -5.87
N ASP A 114 5.22 2.24 -6.33
CA ASP A 114 5.57 2.36 -7.75
C ASP A 114 6.16 1.06 -8.33
N PHE A 115 6.48 0.09 -7.48
CA PHE A 115 6.97 -1.22 -7.92
C PHE A 115 5.81 -2.13 -8.33
N ASP A 116 5.81 -2.59 -9.58
CA ASP A 116 4.80 -3.53 -10.10
C ASP A 116 4.75 -4.85 -9.30
N ALA A 117 5.89 -5.28 -8.74
CA ALA A 117 6.02 -6.54 -7.99
C ALA A 117 5.75 -6.40 -6.49
N VAL A 118 5.44 -5.18 -6.01
CA VAL A 118 5.06 -4.93 -4.61
C VAL A 118 3.55 -4.94 -4.51
N GLY A 119 3.03 -5.72 -3.56
CA GLY A 119 1.62 -5.74 -3.21
C GLY A 119 1.14 -4.42 -2.58
N ARG A 120 -0.04 -4.45 -1.98
CA ARG A 120 -0.61 -3.24 -1.36
C ARG A 120 0.24 -2.79 -0.16
N VAL A 121 0.84 -1.60 -0.27
CA VAL A 121 1.52 -0.95 0.86
C VAL A 121 0.50 -0.40 1.86
N THR A 122 0.38 -1.07 3.00
CA THR A 122 -0.43 -0.65 4.14
C THR A 122 0.38 0.27 5.04
N VAL A 123 -0.22 1.39 5.47
CA VAL A 123 0.43 2.41 6.30
C VAL A 123 -0.38 2.59 7.57
N LEU A 124 0.29 2.51 8.72
CA LEU A 124 -0.30 2.81 10.02
C LEU A 124 0.55 3.87 10.73
N PHE A 125 -0.08 5.00 11.04
CA PHE A 125 0.53 6.05 11.86
C PHE A 125 0.24 5.81 13.34
N LEU A 126 1.25 6.02 14.19
CA LEU A 126 1.06 6.09 15.63
C LEU A 126 0.23 7.34 15.95
N ARG A 127 -0.90 7.16 16.65
CA ARG A 127 -1.72 8.28 17.11
C ARG A 127 -0.99 9.01 18.25
N SER A 128 -0.68 10.28 18.05
CA SER A 128 -0.20 11.22 19.07
C SER A 128 -1.36 11.99 19.70
#